data_AF-A0A450U205-F1
#
_entry.id   AF-A0A450U205-F1
#
_cell.length_a   1.000
_cell.length_b   1.000
_cell.length_c   1.000
_cell.angle_alpha   90.00
_cell.angle_beta   90.00
_cell.angle_gamma   90.00
#
_symmetry.space_group_name_H-M   'P 1'
#
loop_
_entity.id
_entity.type
_entity.pdbx_description
1 polymer ?
#
loop_
_entity_poly.entity_id
_entity_poly.type
_entity_poly.pdbx_seq_one_letter_code
_entity_poly.pdbx_strand_id
1 'polypeptide(L)' 'GIQQGRKEGKQEKAIEIARALLGEGIAIETVSRSSGLPEEEIRKLSIH' A
#
# COMPACT_ATOMS: atom_id res chain seq x y z
N GLY A 1 22.07 -2.13 6.50
CA GLY A 1 22.78 -1.24 5.55
C GLY A 1 21.79 -0.25 4.95
N ILE A 2 22.23 0.98 4.61
CA ILE A 2 21.37 2.11 4.20
C ILE A 2 20.40 1.78 3.05
N GLN A 3 20.78 0.89 2.13
CA GLN A 3 19.93 0.48 1.01
C GLN A 3 18.71 -0.35 1.45
N GLN A 4 18.88 -1.21 2.44
CA GLN A 4 17.80 -2.04 2.98
C GLN A 4 16.74 -1.18 3.66
N GLY A 5 17.15 -0.24 4.52
CA GLY A 5 16.21 0.66 5.21
C GLY A 5 15.45 1.59 4.26
N ARG A 6 16.06 2.02 3.15
CA ARG A 6 15.34 2.78 2.11
C ARG A 6 14.28 1.95 1.39
N LYS A 7 14.53 0.66 1.17
CA LYS A 7 13.57 -0.25 0.52
C LYS A 7 12.40 -0.56 1.47
N GLU A 8 12.71 -0.86 2.73
CA GLU A 8 11.72 -1.08 3.79
C GLU A 8 10.83 0.15 3.98
N GLY A 9 11.41 1.34 4.14
CA GLY A 9 10.61 2.56 4.31
C GLY A 9 9.71 2.91 3.12
N LYS A 10 10.14 2.62 1.88
CA LYS A 10 9.28 2.79 0.70
C LYS A 10 8.09 1.82 0.72
N GLN A 11 8.34 0.58 1.11
CA GLN A 11 7.30 -0.44 1.20
C GLN A 11 6.31 -0.13 2.33
N GLU A 12 6.80 0.25 3.50
CA GLU A 12 5.96 0.68 4.63
C GLU A 12 5.08 1.87 4.24
N LYS A 13 5.65 2.87 3.55
CA LYS A 13 4.88 4.04 3.13
C LYS A 13 3.78 3.68 2.14
N ALA A 14 4.06 2.79 1.19
CA ALA A 14 3.06 2.33 0.24
C ALA A 14 1.89 1.60 0.93
N ILE A 15 2.19 0.77 1.94
CA ILE A 15 1.19 0.06 2.75
C ILE A 15 0.35 1.04 3.58
N GLU A 16 0.97 2.05 4.20
CA GLU A 16 0.27 3.09 4.98
C GLU A 16 -0.76 3.84 4.10
N ILE A 17 -0.33 4.29 2.91
CA ILE A 17 -1.21 4.97 1.94
C ILE A 17 -2.36 4.05 1.53
N ALA A 18 -2.07 2.78 1.19
CA ALA A 18 -3.10 1.85 0.76
C ALA A 18 -4.15 1.60 1.84
N ARG A 19 -3.72 1.43 3.11
CA ARG A 19 -4.63 1.24 4.25
C ARG A 19 -5.52 2.45 4.50
N ALA A 20 -4.95 3.66 4.43
CA ALA A 20 -5.72 4.89 4.62
C ALA A 20 -6.84 5.02 3.57
N LEU A 21 -6.50 4.84 2.28
CA LEU A 21 -7.46 4.94 1.19
C LEU A 21 -8.53 3.84 1.23
N LEU A 22 -8.15 2.60 1.59
CA LEU A 22 -9.13 1.52 1.82
C LEU A 22 -10.08 1.87 2.97
N GLY A 23 -9.57 2.45 4.06
CA GLY A 23 -10.37 2.92 5.20
C GLY A 23 -11.36 4.02 4.82
N GLU A 24 -11.07 4.81 3.80
CA GLU A 24 -11.98 5.80 3.21
C GLU A 24 -12.99 5.19 2.22
N GLY A 25 -12.97 3.87 1.99
CA GLY A 25 -13.87 3.18 1.06
C GLY A 25 -13.50 3.37 -0.42
N ILE A 26 -12.26 3.78 -0.70
CA ILE A 26 -11.78 4.00 -2.07
C ILE A 26 -11.60 2.65 -2.79
N ALA A 27 -11.98 2.61 -4.07
CA ALA A 27 -11.88 1.41 -4.90
C ALA A 27 -10.42 0.93 -5.05
N ILE A 28 -10.23 -0.40 -5.04
CA ILE A 28 -8.92 -1.08 -5.09
C ILE A 28 -8.06 -0.59 -6.27
N GLU A 29 -8.65 -0.39 -7.45
CA GLU A 29 -7.93 0.13 -8.62
C GLU A 29 -7.28 1.50 -8.34
N THR A 30 -8.04 2.41 -7.75
CA THR A 30 -7.57 3.75 -7.36
C THR A 30 -6.52 3.67 -6.26
N VAL A 31 -6.71 2.78 -5.28
CA VAL A 31 -5.72 2.53 -4.22
C VAL A 31 -4.41 2.01 -4.82
N SER A 32 -4.47 1.12 -5.80
CA SER A 32 -3.30 0.55 -6.49
C SER A 32 -2.48 1.62 -7.19
N ARG A 33 -3.17 2.46 -7.95
CA ARG A 33 -2.55 3.59 -8.66
C ARG A 33 -1.88 4.59 -7.71
N SER A 34 -2.52 4.90 -6.58
CA SER A 34 -2.06 5.93 -5.64
C SER A 34 -0.95 5.44 -4.71
N SER A 35 -1.02 4.20 -4.24
CA SER A 35 -0.03 3.61 -3.33
C SER A 35 1.20 3.05 -4.05
N GLY A 36 1.07 2.74 -5.35
CA GLY A 36 2.08 2.01 -6.11
C GLY A 36 2.16 0.52 -5.75
N LEU A 37 1.21 0.01 -4.95
CA LEU A 37 1.08 -1.43 -4.69
C LEU A 37 0.23 -2.09 -5.77
N PRO A 38 0.54 -3.33 -6.16
CA PRO A 38 -0.32 -4.10 -7.04
C PRO A 38 -1.65 -4.42 -6.34
N GLU A 39 -2.73 -4.54 -7.12
CA GLU A 39 -4.06 -4.83 -6.57
C GLU A 39 -4.12 -6.10 -5.71
N GLU A 40 -3.31 -7.11 -6.04
CA GLU A 40 -3.22 -8.35 -5.27
C GLU A 40 -2.73 -8.11 -3.83
N GLU A 41 -1.78 -7.20 -3.63
CA GLU A 41 -1.28 -6.83 -2.31
C GLU A 41 -2.32 -6.01 -1.55
N ILE A 42 -3.03 -5.12 -2.24
CA ILE A 42 -4.11 -4.33 -1.64
C ILE A 42 -5.27 -5.21 -1.19
N ARG A 43 -5.63 -6.25 -1.96
CA ARG A 43 -6.64 -7.23 -1.57
C ARG A 43 -6.25 -7.95 -0.29
N LYS A 44 -4.97 -8.29 -0.10
CA LYS A 44 -4.47 -8.87 1.17
C LYS A 44 -4.61 -7.91 2.35
N LEU A 45 -4.45 -6.60 2.13
CA LEU A 45 -4.62 -5.57 3.16
C LEU A 45 -6.08 -5.40 3.60
N SER A 46 -7.05 -5.75 2.74
CA SER A 46 -8.49 -5.62 3.01
C SER A 46 -9.11 -6.81 3.78
N ILE A 47 -8.39 -7.92 3.97
CA ILE A 47 -8.92 -9.15 4.60
C ILE A 47 -8.70 -9.12 6.13
N HIS A 48 -9.08 -8.04 6.82
CA HIS A 48 -9.12 -7.98 8.29
C HIS A 48 -10.42 -7.39 8.77
#